data_AF-A0A8T4IUY5-F1
#
_entry.id   AF-A0A8T4IUY5-F1
#
_cell.length_a   1.000
_cell.length_b   1.000
_cell.length_c   1.000
_cell.angle_alpha   90.00
_cell.angle_beta   90.00
_cell.angle_gamma   90.00
#
_symmetry.space_group_name_H-M   'P 1'
#
loop_
_entity.id
_entity.type
_entity.pdbx_description
1 polymer ?
#
loop_
_entity_poly.entity_id
_entity_poly.type
_entity_poly.pdbx_seq_one_letter_code
_entity_poly.pdbx_strand_id
1 'polypeptide(L)'
;MRLEVEPSDLKSFARQVGRAVDDITDGLQYVDKHTPIDWWEEGLLKLAVGPHRNVVDNVTGALSQLASVLGSCQSELLRVSAYYTRTDIDTARSIDATYPVTPR
;
A
#
# COMPACT_ATOMS: atom_id res chain seq x y z
N MET A 1 -13.20 -11.18 25.72
CA MET A 1 -12.43 -10.71 24.55
C MET A 1 -11.67 -9.47 24.98
N ARG A 2 -10.34 -9.46 24.88
CA ARG A 2 -9.49 -8.29 25.17
C ARG A 2 -9.00 -7.76 23.83
N LEU A 3 -9.11 -6.46 23.61
CA LEU A 3 -8.51 -5.81 22.46
C LEU A 3 -7.06 -5.50 22.81
N GLU A 4 -6.13 -6.08 22.06
CA GLU A 4 -4.69 -5.91 22.20
C GLU A 4 -4.11 -5.64 20.81
N VAL A 5 -3.21 -4.66 20.73
CA VAL A 5 -2.60 -4.22 19.47
C VAL A 5 -1.10 -4.25 19.66
N GLU A 6 -0.42 -5.04 18.83
CA GLU A 6 1.03 -5.09 18.78
C GLU A 6 1.53 -4.16 17.66
N PRO A 7 2.23 -3.04 17.97
CA PRO A 7 2.73 -2.11 16.96
C PRO A 7 3.62 -2.75 15.90
N SER A 8 4.40 -3.78 16.25
CA SER A 8 5.26 -4.48 15.28
C SER A 8 4.48 -5.25 14.23
N ASP A 9 3.32 -5.78 14.58
CA ASP A 9 2.46 -6.53 13.67
C ASP A 9 1.79 -5.58 12.67
N LEU A 10 1.30 -4.43 13.13
CA LEU A 10 0.78 -3.38 12.26
C LEU A 10 1.83 -2.90 11.25
N LYS A 11 3.07 -2.69 11.70
CA LYS A 11 4.19 -2.28 10.83
C LYS A 11 4.55 -3.38 9.82
N SER A 12 4.49 -4.64 10.23
CA SER A 12 4.75 -5.78 9.35
C SER A 12 3.67 -5.96 8.31
N PHE A 13 2.40 -5.79 8.69
CA PHE A 13 1.29 -5.82 7.76
C PHE A 13 1.34 -4.64 6.77
N ALA A 14 1.66 -3.42 7.25
CA ALA A 14 1.88 -2.27 6.37
C ALA A 14 2.94 -2.54 5.30
N ARG A 15 4.03 -3.24 5.63
CA ARG A 15 5.04 -3.65 4.64
C ARG A 15 4.51 -4.63 3.60
N GLN A 16 3.63 -5.56 3.99
CA GLN A 16 2.99 -6.48 3.05
C GLN A 16 2.07 -5.72 2.07
N VAL A 17 1.28 -4.77 2.60
CA VAL A 17 0.44 -3.90 1.78
C VAL A 17 1.28 -3.05 0.82
N GLY A 18 2.41 -2.50 1.30
CA GLY A 18 3.35 -1.76 0.45
C GLY A 18 3.89 -2.59 -0.71
N ARG A 19 4.30 -3.84 -0.44
CA ARG A 19 4.75 -4.75 -1.52
C ARG A 19 3.68 -5.00 -2.57
N ALA A 20 2.41 -5.12 -2.16
CA ALA A 20 1.32 -5.25 -3.13
C ALA A 20 1.16 -3.99 -4.00
N VAL A 21 1.42 -2.80 -3.46
CA VAL A 21 1.45 -1.55 -4.26
C VAL A 21 2.61 -1.57 -5.26
N ASP A 22 3.78 -2.03 -4.83
CA ASP A 22 4.95 -2.17 -5.70
C ASP A 22 4.66 -3.15 -6.85
N ASP A 23 4.11 -4.33 -6.54
CA ASP A 23 3.72 -5.34 -7.54
C ASP A 23 2.70 -4.79 -8.57
N ILE A 24 1.72 -3.99 -8.11
CA ILE A 24 0.77 -3.34 -9.01
C ILE A 24 1.47 -2.32 -9.91
N THR A 25 2.42 -1.56 -9.36
CA THR A 25 3.17 -0.55 -10.11
C THR A 25 4.01 -1.19 -11.21
N ASP A 26 4.67 -2.31 -10.91
CA ASP A 26 5.42 -3.10 -11.89
C ASP A 26 4.48 -3.66 -12.98
N GLY A 27 3.29 -4.14 -12.59
CA GLY A 27 2.26 -4.58 -13.53
C GLY A 27 1.77 -3.48 -14.46
N LEU A 28 1.55 -2.26 -13.94
CA LEU A 28 1.19 -1.09 -14.74
C LEU A 28 2.29 -0.73 -15.74
N GLN A 29 3.56 -0.74 -15.33
CA GLN A 29 4.69 -0.51 -16.23
C GLN A 29 4.79 -1.57 -17.33
N TYR A 30 4.53 -2.83 -16.98
CA TYR A 30 4.50 -3.92 -17.96
C TYR A 30 3.41 -3.69 -19.01
N VAL A 31 2.20 -3.34 -18.59
CA VAL A 31 1.09 -3.05 -19.50
C VAL A 31 1.41 -1.85 -20.39
N ASP A 32 1.89 -0.76 -19.80
CA ASP A 32 2.28 0.45 -20.55
C ASP A 32 3.37 0.16 -21.60
N LYS A 33 4.31 -0.72 -21.29
CA LYS A 33 5.38 -1.10 -22.21
C LYS A 33 4.95 -2.04 -23.33
N HIS A 34 4.03 -2.97 -23.06
CA HIS A 34 3.76 -4.11 -23.94
C HIS A 34 2.40 -4.08 -24.65
N THR A 35 1.51 -3.17 -24.28
CA THR A 35 0.19 -3.02 -24.88
C THR A 35 -0.01 -1.86 -25.86
N PRO A 36 0.93 -0.91 -26.07
CA PRO A 36 0.85 0.04 -27.18
C PRO A 36 0.79 -0.66 -28.55
N ILE A 37 -0.03 -0.10 -29.42
CA ILE A 37 -0.45 -0.67 -30.71
C ILE A 37 -0.37 0.49 -31.71
N ASP A 38 0.80 0.63 -32.36
CA ASP A 38 1.16 1.83 -33.15
C ASP A 38 1.14 1.61 -34.68
N TRP A 39 0.96 0.37 -35.17
CA TRP A 39 1.34 -0.01 -36.55
C TRP A 39 0.19 -0.44 -37.49
N TRP A 40 -1.06 -0.11 -37.17
CA TRP A 40 -2.24 -0.73 -37.79
C TRP A 40 -3.46 0.20 -37.73
N GLU A 41 -3.41 1.26 -38.54
CA GLU A 41 -4.55 2.17 -38.76
C GLU A 41 -5.51 1.68 -39.87
N GLU A 42 -5.18 0.58 -40.55
CA GLU A 42 -5.91 0.07 -41.73
C GLU A 42 -6.27 -1.42 -41.63
N GLY A 43 -7.41 -1.81 -42.22
CA GLY A 43 -7.87 -3.20 -42.32
C GLY A 43 -8.65 -3.74 -41.12
N LEU A 44 -8.97 -5.05 -41.14
CA LEU A 44 -9.78 -5.74 -40.12
C LEU A 44 -9.19 -5.65 -38.69
N LEU A 45 -7.88 -5.48 -38.57
CA LEU A 45 -7.20 -5.33 -37.27
C LEU A 45 -7.60 -4.03 -36.54
N LYS A 46 -7.98 -2.98 -37.27
CA LYS A 46 -8.52 -1.74 -36.69
C LYS A 46 -9.75 -1.98 -35.81
N LEU A 47 -10.57 -2.98 -36.16
CA LEU A 47 -11.76 -3.33 -35.40
C LEU A 47 -11.43 -3.87 -34.00
N ALA A 48 -10.24 -4.48 -33.84
CA ALA A 48 -9.75 -5.01 -32.57
C ALA A 48 -9.01 -3.97 -31.71
N VAL A 49 -8.47 -2.91 -32.31
CA VAL A 49 -7.71 -1.86 -31.60
C VAL A 49 -8.56 -1.12 -30.57
N GLY A 50 -9.80 -0.77 -30.91
CA GLY A 50 -10.72 -0.08 -29.99
C GLY A 50 -11.03 -0.91 -28.74
N PRO A 51 -11.53 -2.16 -28.88
CA PRO A 51 -11.72 -3.07 -27.76
C PRO A 51 -10.44 -3.33 -26.94
N HIS A 52 -9.29 -3.48 -27.59
CA HIS A 52 -8.00 -3.63 -26.91
C HIS A 52 -7.68 -2.43 -26.02
N ARG A 53 -7.74 -1.20 -26.56
CA ARG A 53 -7.51 0.03 -25.80
C ARG A 53 -8.46 0.14 -24.61
N ASN A 54 -9.75 -0.13 -24.82
CA ASN A 54 -10.73 -0.11 -23.72
C ASN A 54 -10.40 -1.12 -22.61
N VAL A 55 -9.94 -2.32 -22.95
CA VAL A 55 -9.53 -3.32 -21.95
C VAL A 55 -8.27 -2.86 -21.20
N VAL A 56 -7.27 -2.35 -21.92
CA VAL A 56 -6.04 -1.80 -21.32
C VAL A 56 -6.37 -0.65 -20.37
N ASP A 57 -7.19 0.31 -20.79
CA ASP A 57 -7.60 1.46 -19.98
C ASP A 57 -8.38 1.03 -18.73
N ASN A 58 -9.29 0.06 -18.86
CA ASN A 58 -10.06 -0.46 -17.73
C ASN A 58 -9.15 -1.18 -16.72
N VAL A 59 -8.23 -2.02 -17.19
CA VAL A 59 -7.31 -2.77 -16.32
C VAL A 59 -6.35 -1.81 -15.61
N THR A 60 -5.74 -0.89 -16.35
CA THR A 60 -4.80 0.09 -15.78
C THR A 60 -5.50 1.04 -14.80
N GLY A 61 -6.73 1.47 -15.11
CA GLY A 61 -7.56 2.26 -14.20
C GLY A 61 -7.87 1.54 -12.89
N ALA A 62 -8.32 0.28 -12.96
CA ALA A 62 -8.63 -0.53 -11.79
C ALA A 62 -7.38 -0.78 -10.91
N LEU A 63 -6.25 -1.12 -11.54
CA LEU A 63 -4.98 -1.32 -10.84
C LEU A 63 -4.49 -0.03 -10.19
N SER A 64 -4.57 1.11 -10.87
CA SER A 64 -4.21 2.41 -10.31
C SER A 64 -5.06 2.78 -9.08
N GLN A 65 -6.36 2.51 -9.14
CA GLN A 65 -7.25 2.73 -8.00
C GLN A 65 -6.90 1.81 -6.83
N LEU A 66 -6.60 0.53 -7.10
CA LEU A 66 -6.19 -0.42 -6.08
C LEU A 66 -4.88 0.01 -5.40
N ALA A 67 -3.87 0.42 -6.18
CA ALA A 67 -2.61 0.94 -5.65
C ALA A 67 -2.82 2.15 -4.74
N SER A 68 -3.70 3.09 -5.12
CA SER A 68 -4.02 4.27 -4.31
C SER A 68 -4.67 3.91 -2.97
N VAL A 69 -5.64 2.99 -2.98
CA VAL A 69 -6.30 2.51 -1.75
C VAL A 69 -5.30 1.80 -0.85
N LEU A 70 -4.52 0.87 -1.39
CA LEU A 70 -3.53 0.11 -0.62
C LEU A 70 -2.41 1.02 -0.06
N GLY A 71 -1.92 1.99 -0.84
CA GLY A 71 -0.93 2.97 -0.36
C GLY A 71 -1.46 3.84 0.78
N SER A 72 -2.75 4.21 0.72
CA SER A 72 -3.43 4.90 1.82
C SER A 72 -3.53 4.00 3.06
N CYS A 73 -3.93 2.74 2.89
CA CYS A 73 -3.98 1.76 3.99
C CYS A 73 -2.60 1.54 4.63
N GLN A 74 -1.53 1.39 3.84
CA GLN A 74 -0.16 1.28 4.34
C GLN A 74 0.21 2.48 5.21
N SER A 75 -0.04 3.69 4.71
CA SER A 75 0.27 4.94 5.42
C SER A 75 -0.47 5.03 6.76
N GLU A 76 -1.74 4.66 6.77
CA GLU A 76 -2.57 4.63 7.97
C GLU A 76 -2.10 3.58 8.99
N LEU A 77 -1.76 2.37 8.54
CA LEU A 77 -1.23 1.33 9.41
C LEU A 77 0.09 1.76 10.08
N LEU A 78 0.97 2.44 9.35
CA LEU A 78 2.21 3.00 9.90
C LEU A 78 1.92 4.11 10.93
N ARG A 79 0.94 4.98 10.65
CA ARG A 79 0.53 6.03 11.58
C ARG A 79 -0.01 5.45 12.89
N VAL A 80 -0.88 4.44 12.80
CA VAL A 80 -1.45 3.76 13.97
C VAL A 80 -0.37 3.01 14.76
N SER A 81 0.54 2.31 14.09
CA SER A 81 1.70 1.66 14.72
C SER A 81 2.55 2.67 15.52
N ALA A 82 2.85 3.84 14.94
CA ALA A 82 3.61 4.89 15.61
C ALA A 82 2.84 5.48 16.81
N TYR A 83 1.52 5.64 16.70
CA TYR A 83 0.67 6.11 17.79
C TYR A 83 0.71 5.18 19.01
N TYR A 84 0.55 3.87 18.81
CA TYR A 84 0.62 2.89 19.90
C TYR A 84 2.02 2.84 20.51
N THR A 85 3.07 2.78 19.69
CA THR A 85 4.46 2.79 20.17
C THR A 85 4.74 4.00 21.07
N ARG A 86 4.27 5.19 20.67
CA ARG A 86 4.42 6.40 21.49
C ARG A 86 3.67 6.30 22.81
N THR A 87 2.43 5.83 22.76
CA THR A 87 1.58 5.67 23.95
C THR A 87 2.19 4.69 24.95
N ASP A 88 2.75 3.58 24.48
CA ASP A 88 3.43 2.59 25.31
C ASP A 88 4.67 3.19 25.98
N ILE A 89 5.50 3.93 25.23
CA ILE A 89 6.68 4.61 25.76
C ILE A 89 6.30 5.66 26.80
N ASP A 90 5.28 6.49 26.53
CA ASP A 90 4.86 7.54 27.45
C ASP A 90 4.25 6.97 28.73
N THR A 91 3.49 5.87 28.62
CA THR A 91 2.97 5.13 29.77
C THR A 91 4.10 4.52 30.59
N ALA A 92 5.07 3.87 29.94
CA ALA A 92 6.25 3.30 30.60
C ALA A 92 7.03 4.38 31.35
N ARG A 93 7.29 5.54 30.72
CA ARG A 93 7.94 6.70 31.36
C ARG A 93 7.17 7.22 32.57
N SER A 94 5.84 7.30 32.46
CA SER A 94 4.99 7.75 33.56
C SER A 94 5.07 6.77 34.75
N ILE A 95 5.12 5.46 34.48
CA ILE A 95 5.28 4.44 35.52
C ILE A 95 6.69 4.52 36.12
N ASP A 96 7.72 4.64 35.28
CA ASP A 96 9.12 4.77 35.72
C ASP A 96 9.31 5.97 36.66
N ALA A 97 8.64 7.09 36.38
CA ALA A 97 8.66 8.28 37.21
C ALA A 97 8.03 8.09 38.60
N THR A 98 7.24 7.04 38.82
CA THR A 98 6.67 6.72 40.15
C THR A 98 7.62 5.92 41.05
N TYR A 99 8.68 5.33 40.50
CA TYR A 99 9.63 4.58 41.31
C TYR A 99 10.56 5.52 42.09
N PRO A 100 10.91 5.16 43.34
CA PRO A 100 11.83 5.95 44.15
C PRO A 100 13.22 6.00 43.52
N VAL A 101 13.87 7.16 43.60
CA VAL A 101 15.24 7.35 43.10
C VAL A 101 16.18 6.43 43.87
N THR A 102 16.66 5.37 43.24
CA THR A 102 17.60 4.45 43.87
C THR A 102 18.99 5.10 43.83
N PRO A 103 19.65 5.36 44.98
CA PRO A 103 21.01 5.88 44.97
C PRO A 103 21.95 4.87 44.33
N ARG A 104 22.81 5.36 43.41
CA ARG A 104 23.90 4.59 42.80
C ARG A 104 25.07 4.43 43.76
#